data_AF-A0A5P9F487-F1
#
_entry.id   AF-A0A5P9F487-F1
#
_cell.length_a   1.000
_cell.length_b   1.000
_cell.length_c   1.000
_cell.angle_alpha   90.00
_cell.angle_beta   90.00
_cell.angle_gamma   90.00
#
_symmetry.space_group_name_H-M   'P 1'
#
loop_
_entity.id
_entity.type
_entity.pdbx_description
1 polymer ?
#
loop_
_entity_poly.entity_id
_entity_poly.type
_entity_poly.pdbx_seq_one_letter_code
_entity_poly.pdbx_strand_id
1 'polypeptide(L)' 'MMEVIGYQQSFPISYEHSLQGISLLIIQISGRDLLVEVHAVSVNPVGTKVCKRVEAA' A
#
# COMPACT_ATOMS: atom_id res chain seq x y z
N MET A 1 12.06 -10.28 -3.57
CA MET A 1 10.76 -10.01 -2.91
C MET A 1 10.86 -8.64 -2.25
N MET A 2 9.75 -7.92 -2.10
CA MET A 2 9.68 -6.63 -1.42
C MET A 2 8.60 -6.65 -0.35
N GLU A 3 8.85 -5.97 0.77
CA GLU A 3 7.92 -5.84 1.88
C GLU A 3 7.00 -4.65 1.64
N VAL A 4 5.69 -4.87 1.77
CA VAL A 4 4.66 -3.86 1.48
C VAL A 4 3.61 -3.87 2.57
N ILE A 5 3.00 -2.71 2.83
CA ILE A 5 1.80 -2.59 3.66
C ILE A 5 0.60 -2.31 2.75
N GLY A 6 -0.46 -3.11 2.88
CA GLY A 6 -1.67 -2.96 2.06
C GLY A 6 -2.92 -3.58 2.69
N TYR A 7 -4.01 -3.59 1.93
CA TYR A 7 -5.29 -4.16 2.35
C TYR A 7 -6.11 -4.60 1.12
N GLN A 8 -7.02 -5.57 1.28
CA GLN A 8 -7.95 -5.99 0.23
C GLN A 8 -9.36 -5.41 0.46
N GLN A 9 -9.84 -5.47 1.70
CA GLN A 9 -11.13 -4.93 2.12
C GLN A 9 -10.93 -3.70 2.99
N SER A 10 -11.85 -2.74 2.86
CA SER A 10 -11.78 -1.48 3.59
C SER A 10 -12.33 -1.64 5.00
N PHE A 11 -11.48 -1.41 6.00
CA PHE A 11 -11.87 -1.42 7.41
C PHE A 11 -11.52 -0.12 8.12
N PRO A 12 -12.20 0.22 9.24
CA PRO A 12 -11.74 1.27 10.14
C PRO A 12 -10.30 0.98 10.62
N ILE A 13 -9.47 2.02 10.80
CA ILE A 13 -8.06 1.84 11.19
C ILE A 13 -7.88 1.16 12.56
N SER A 14 -8.89 1.22 13.43
CA SER A 14 -8.90 0.50 14.72
C SER A 14 -9.03 -1.01 14.57
N TYR A 15 -9.39 -1.51 13.38
CA TYR A 15 -9.46 -2.94 13.11
C TYR A 15 -8.07 -3.49 12.84
N GLU A 16 -7.72 -4.60 13.51
CA GLU A 16 -6.38 -5.17 13.49
C GLU A 16 -5.88 -5.53 12.08
N HIS A 17 -6.78 -6.00 11.21
CA HIS A 17 -6.45 -6.38 9.83
C HIS A 17 -6.71 -5.27 8.80
N SER A 18 -6.88 -4.03 9.24
CA SER A 18 -7.13 -2.88 8.36
C SER A 18 -5.95 -2.57 7.43
N LEU A 19 -4.72 -2.85 7.86
CA LEU A 19 -3.50 -2.79 7.07
C LEU A 19 -2.62 -3.98 7.44
N GLN A 20 -2.04 -4.64 6.44
CA GLN A 20 -1.31 -5.89 6.61
C GLN A 20 0.05 -5.81 5.90
N GLY A 21 1.07 -6.36 6.54
CA GLY A 21 2.35 -6.62 5.91
C GLY A 21 2.24 -7.80 4.95
N ILE A 22 2.67 -7.59 3.71
CA ILE A 22 2.65 -8.61 2.65
C ILE A 22 3.97 -8.56 1.86
N SER A 23 4.47 -9.73 1.49
CA SER A 23 5.63 -9.85 0.62
C SER A 23 5.17 -10.00 -0.83
N LEU A 24 5.67 -9.13 -1.71
CA LEU A 24 5.38 -9.16 -3.15
C LEU A 24 6.64 -9.41 -3.96
N LEU A 25 6.48 -9.82 -5.22
CA LEU A 25 7.61 -9.88 -6.16
C LEU A 25 8.12 -8.47 -6.44
N ILE A 26 9.42 -8.35 -6.75
CA ILE A 26 9.99 -7.06 -7.16
C ILE A 26 9.44 -6.73 -8.55
N ILE A 27 9.01 -5.49 -8.72
CA ILE A 27 8.37 -5.00 -9.94
C ILE A 27 9.40 -4.90 -11.07
N GLN A 28 9.05 -5.33 -12.29
CA GLN A 28 9.82 -5.04 -13.49
C GLN A 28 9.40 -3.68 -14.07
N ILE A 29 10.36 -2.80 -14.27
CA ILE A 29 10.13 -1.46 -14.84
C ILE A 29 10.03 -1.49 -16.37
N SER A 30 9.29 -0.55 -16.94
CA SER A 30 9.17 -0.38 -18.39
C SER A 30 9.12 1.10 -18.79
N GLY A 31 9.50 1.41 -20.03
CA GLY A 31 9.36 2.76 -20.59
C GLY A 31 10.15 3.82 -19.82
N ARG A 32 9.44 4.72 -19.11
CA ARG A 32 9.99 5.87 -18.37
C ARG A 32 9.87 5.74 -16.85
N ASP A 33 9.51 4.56 -16.35
CA ASP A 33 9.32 4.35 -14.91
C ASP A 33 10.66 4.22 -14.16
N LEU A 34 10.66 4.59 -12.88
CA LEU A 34 11.79 4.44 -11.98
C LEU A 34 11.45 3.45 -10.87
N LEU A 35 12.32 2.47 -10.66
CA LEU A 35 12.29 1.63 -9.46
C LEU A 35 13.04 2.37 -8.35
N VAL A 36 12.33 2.70 -7.27
CA VAL A 36 12.89 3.47 -6.15
C VAL A 36 12.91 2.59 -4.90
N GLU A 37 14.05 2.55 -4.22
CA GLU A 37 14.16 1.99 -2.87
C GLU A 37 13.60 2.99 -1.85
N VAL A 38 12.44 2.68 -1.28
CA VAL A 38 11.73 3.59 -0.39
C VAL A 38 12.32 3.51 1.01
N HIS A 39 12.93 4.60 1.50
CA HIS A 39 13.44 4.69 2.88
C HIS A 39 12.42 5.24 3.88
N ALA A 40 11.49 6.10 3.44
CA ALA A 40 10.48 6.71 4.30
C ALA A 40 9.26 7.16 3.49
N VAL A 41 8.10 7.22 4.14
CA VAL A 41 6.83 7.70 3.58
C VAL A 41 6.11 8.59 4.59
N SER A 42 5.30 9.55 4.10
CA SER A 42 4.40 10.33 4.94
C SER A 42 2.95 9.85 4.80
N VAL A 43 2.13 10.13 5.81
CA VAL A 43 0.68 9.90 5.73
C VAL A 43 -0.02 11.23 5.45
N ASN A 44 -0.88 11.23 4.43
CA ASN A 44 -1.69 12.38 4.04
C ASN A 44 -3.18 12.03 4.16
N PRO A 45 -4.09 13.03 4.29
CA PRO A 45 -5.53 12.78 4.38
C PRO A 45 -6.11 11.97 3.22
N VAL A 46 -5.50 12.01 2.02
CA VAL A 46 -5.92 11.17 0.91
C VAL A 46 -5.73 9.67 1.22
N GLY A 47 -4.68 9.29 1.93
CA GLY A 47 -4.41 7.91 2.32
C GLY A 47 -5.53 7.36 3.21
N THR A 48 -5.95 8.12 4.21
CA THR A 48 -7.05 7.72 5.10
C THR A 48 -8.41 7.69 4.38
N LYS A 49 -8.62 8.59 3.40
CA LYS A 49 -9.82 8.61 2.57
C LYS A 49 -9.92 7.41 1.65
N VAL A 50 -8.80 6.95 1.06
CA VAL A 50 -8.73 5.77 0.19
C VAL A 50 -8.92 4.49 1.02
N CYS A 51 -8.16 4.34 2.11
CA CYS A 51 -8.25 3.16 3.00
C CYS A 51 -9.67 2.91 3.52
N LYS A 52 -10.50 3.96 3.67
CA LYS A 52 -11.88 3.88 4.17
C LYS A 52 -12.95 3.67 3.07
N ARG A 53 -12.62 3.86 1.79
CA ARG A 53 -13.65 3.98 0.72
C ARG A 53 -13.44 3.08 -0.48
N VAL A 54 -12.24 2.58 -0.69
CA VAL A 54 -11.88 1.81 -1.89
C VAL A 54 -11.50 0.41 -1.46
N GLU A 55 -12.10 -0.60 -2.06
CA GLU A 55 -11.69 -2.01 -1.92
C GLU A 55 -10.86 -2.43 -3.13
N ALA A 56 -9.98 -3.41 -2.94
CA ALA A 56 -9.24 -4.02 -4.04
C ALA A 56 -10.23 -4.78 -4.94
N ALA A 57 -10.13 -4.54 -6.25
CA ALA A 57 -10.94 -5.22 -7.26
C ALA A 57 -10.49 -6.66 -7.51
#